data_AF-A0A1H9I2U7-F1
#
_entry.id   AF-A0A1H9I2U7-F1
#
_cell.length_a   1.000
_cell.length_b   1.000
_cell.length_c   1.000
_cell.angle_alpha   90.00
_cell.angle_beta   90.00
_cell.angle_gamma   90.00
#
_symmetry.space_group_name_H-M   'P 1'
#
loop_
_entity.id
_entity.type
_entity.pdbx_description
1 polymer ?
#
loop_
_entity_poly.entity_id
_entity_poly.type
_entity_poly.pdbx_seq_one_letter_code
_entity_poly.pdbx_strand_id
1 'polypeptide(L)' 'MEGLVSEKAIRVADVLEQIDSVNRMISIHTDDEFMKSQYEFRRRNFMEELKTYLGEFDVQLKDVAA' A
#
# COMPACT_ATOMS: atom_id res chain seq x y z
N MET A 1 -18.03 24.65 4.66
CA MET A 1 -17.48 24.05 3.42
C MET A 1 -17.73 22.56 3.51
N GLU A 2 -18.65 22.08 2.69
CA GLU A 2 -18.87 20.65 2.47
C GLU A 2 -17.66 20.04 1.75
N GLY A 3 -17.27 18.83 2.17
CA GLY A 3 -16.58 17.87 1.31
C GLY A 3 -15.05 17.91 1.26
N LEU A 4 -14.34 18.07 2.38
CA LEU A 4 -12.91 17.74 2.42
C LEU A 4 -12.80 16.25 2.76
N VAL A 5 -12.27 15.47 1.82
CA VAL A 5 -12.02 14.02 1.96
C VAL A 5 -11.41 13.74 3.34
N SER A 6 -11.94 12.74 4.05
CA SER A 6 -11.43 12.34 5.36
C SER A 6 -9.91 12.14 5.29
N GLU A 7 -9.15 12.76 6.19
CA GLU A 7 -7.69 12.57 6.28
C GLU A 7 -7.29 11.09 6.37
N LYS A 8 -8.16 10.26 6.98
CA LYS A 8 -7.99 8.81 7.01
C LYS A 8 -8.05 8.20 5.60
N ALA A 9 -8.98 8.68 4.76
CA ALA A 9 -9.15 8.17 3.40
C ALA A 9 -8.02 8.63 2.48
N ILE A 10 -7.50 9.85 2.68
CA ILE A 10 -6.31 10.36 1.97
C ILE A 10 -5.11 9.46 2.26
N ARG A 11 -4.84 9.14 3.53
CA ARG A 11 -3.71 8.24 3.90
C ARG A 11 -3.83 6.85 3.30
N VAL A 12 -5.04 6.29 3.23
CA VAL A 12 -5.27 5.00 2.55
C VAL A 12 -4.97 5.12 1.06
N ALA A 13 -5.45 6.17 0.39
CA ALA A 13 -5.19 6.41 -1.03
C ALA A 13 -3.68 6.54 -1.31
N ASP A 14 -2.98 7.34 -0.50
CA ASP A 14 -1.52 7.56 -0.65
C ASP A 14 -0.73 6.24 -0.56
N VAL A 15 -1.07 5.37 0.41
CA VAL A 15 -0.38 4.07 0.54
C VAL A 15 -0.70 3.14 -0.63
N LEU A 16 -1.94 3.16 -1.15
CA LEU A 16 -2.29 2.37 -2.33
C LEU A 16 -1.50 2.83 -3.57
N GLU A 17 -1.30 4.13 -3.77
CA GLU A 17 -0.45 4.65 -4.86
C GLU A 17 1.02 4.22 -4.70
N GLN A 18 1.54 4.23 -3.47
CA GLN A 18 2.89 3.76 -3.17
C GLN A 18 3.07 2.26 -3.45
N ILE A 19 2.06 1.45 -3.12
CA ILE A 19 2.02 0.02 -3.43
C ILE A 19 2.03 -0.19 -4.95
N ASP A 20 1.20 0.53 -5.70
CA ASP A 20 1.16 0.41 -7.16
C ASP A 20 2.52 0.79 -7.79
N SER A 21 3.11 1.89 -7.34
CA SER A 21 4.45 2.32 -7.76
C SER A 21 5.51 1.24 -7.52
N VAL A 22 5.55 0.66 -6.31
CA VAL A 22 6.50 -0.42 -5.99
C VAL A 22 6.23 -1.69 -6.78
N ASN A 23 4.97 -2.06 -7.03
CA ASN A 23 4.63 -3.20 -7.88
C ASN A 23 5.18 -3.02 -9.29
N ARG A 24 5.08 -1.81 -9.86
CA ARG A 24 5.70 -1.49 -11.16
C ARG A 24 7.22 -1.64 -11.10
N MET A 25 7.87 -1.18 -10.03
CA MET A 25 9.33 -1.33 -9.88
C MET A 25 9.77 -2.79 -9.82
N ILE A 26 9.02 -3.64 -9.09
CA ILE A 26 9.25 -5.09 -9.04
C ILE A 26 9.12 -5.69 -10.46
N SER A 27 8.10 -5.27 -11.21
CA SER A 27 7.84 -5.80 -12.55
C SER A 27 8.91 -5.42 -13.59
N ILE A 28 9.61 -4.30 -13.38
CA ILE A 28 10.68 -3.83 -14.29
C ILE A 28 12.03 -4.47 -13.94
N HIS A 29 12.26 -4.81 -12.67
CA HIS A 29 13.53 -5.36 -12.18
C HIS A 29 13.45 -6.87 -11.97
N THR A 30 12.89 -7.61 -12.92
CA THR A 30 12.75 -9.07 -12.79
C THR A 30 14.09 -9.81 -12.77
N ASP A 31 15.10 -9.24 -13.43
CA ASP A 31 16.40 -9.89 -13.65
C ASP A 31 17.48 -9.39 -12.66
N ASP A 32 17.12 -8.44 -11.79
CA ASP A 32 17.97 -7.92 -10.73
C ASP A 32 17.39 -8.33 -9.36
N GLU A 33 17.79 -9.51 -8.90
CA GLU A 33 17.32 -10.08 -7.63
C GLU A 33 17.64 -9.20 -6.42
N PHE A 34 18.75 -8.46 -6.45
CA PHE A 34 19.07 -7.52 -5.38
C PHE A 34 18.03 -6.40 -5.33
N MET A 35 17.81 -5.71 -6.45
CA MET A 35 16.84 -4.61 -6.52
C MET A 35 15.41 -5.08 -6.25
N LYS A 36 15.02 -6.22 -6.81
CA LYS A 36 13.73 -6.85 -6.56
C LYS A 36 13.51 -7.12 -5.06
N SER A 37 14.49 -7.69 -4.36
CA SER A 37 14.40 -7.94 -2.92
C SER A 37 14.16 -6.65 -2.11
N GLN A 38 14.77 -5.54 -2.52
CA GLN A 38 14.57 -4.23 -1.89
C GLN A 38 13.15 -3.70 -2.11
N TYR A 39 12.62 -3.83 -3.33
CA TYR A 39 11.25 -3.41 -3.62
C TYR A 39 10.22 -4.31 -2.93
N GLU A 40 10.43 -5.61 -2.87
CA GLU A 40 9.58 -6.53 -2.11
C GLU A 40 9.57 -6.22 -0.61
N PHE A 41 10.73 -5.83 -0.04
CA PHE A 41 10.80 -5.36 1.33
C PHE A 41 9.97 -4.09 1.55
N ARG A 42 10.10 -3.09 0.66
CA ARG A 42 9.28 -1.87 0.71
C ARG A 42 7.79 -2.16 0.58
N ARG A 43 7.41 -3.06 -0.33
CA ARG A 43 6.02 -3.50 -0.52
C ARG A 43 5.44 -4.07 0.77
N ARG A 44 6.20 -4.92 1.49
CA ARG A 44 5.75 -5.48 2.77
C ARG A 44 5.49 -4.38 3.81
N ASN A 45 6.35 -3.36 3.89
CA ASN A 45 6.15 -2.24 4.81
C ASN A 45 4.88 -1.45 4.49
N PHE A 46 4.63 -1.16 3.20
CA PHE A 46 3.39 -0.49 2.78
C PHE A 46 2.14 -1.33 3.05
N MET A 47 2.22 -2.66 2.95
CA MET A 47 1.09 -3.54 3.30
C MET A 47 0.76 -3.49 4.80
N GLU A 48 1.75 -3.44 5.68
CA GLU A 48 1.53 -3.28 7.13
C GLU A 48 0.98 -1.89 7.47
N GLU A 49 1.42 -0.85 6.77
CA GLU A 49 0.88 0.51 6.90
C GLU A 49 -0.58 0.57 6.43
N LEU A 50 -0.90 -0.01 5.27
CA LEU A 50 -2.26 -0.11 4.76
C LEU A 50 -3.18 -0.82 5.76
N LYS A 51 -2.72 -1.93 6.34
CA LYS A 51 -3.47 -2.67 7.37
C LYS A 51 -3.77 -1.79 8.59
N THR A 52 -2.80 -0.97 9.01
CA THR A 52 -2.97 -0.01 10.11
C THR A 52 -4.04 1.02 9.76
N TYR A 53 -3.96 1.64 8.58
CA TYR A 53 -4.92 2.67 8.18
C TYR A 53 -6.33 2.15 7.94
N LEU A 54 -6.48 0.95 7.37
CA LEU A 54 -7.79 0.30 7.25
C LEU A 54 -8.40 0.01 8.62
N GLY A 55 -7.57 -0.38 9.60
CA GLY A 55 -8.01 -0.58 10.98
C GLY A 55 -8.61 0.67 11.62
N GLU A 56 -8.22 1.88 11.21
CA GLU A 56 -8.84 3.13 11.67
C GLU A 56 -10.28 3.35 11.17
N PHE A 57 -10.71 2.54 10.19
CA PHE A 57 -12.07 2.46 9.68
C PHE A 57 -12.83 1.23 10.19
N ASP A 58 -12.26 0.49 11.15
CA ASP A 58 -12.76 -0.81 11.59
C ASP A 58 -12.82 -1.85 10.45
N VAL A 59 -11.98 -1.69 9.41
CA VAL A 59 -11.83 -2.62 8.29
C VAL A 59 -10.54 -3.41 8.44
N GLN A 60 -10.60 -4.73 8.28
CA GLN A 60 -9.43 -5.60 8.24
C GLN A 60 -9.19 -6.11 6.82
N LEU A 61 -7.93 -6.36 6.45
CA LEU A 61 -7.59 -6.93 5.14
C LEU A 61 -8.31 -8.26 4.86
N LYS A 62 -8.59 -9.06 5.89
CA LYS A 62 -9.35 -10.31 5.76
C LYS A 62 -10.81 -10.09 5.35
N ASP A 63 -11.36 -8.90 5.57
CA ASP A 63 -12.75 -8.56 5.23
C ASP A 63 -12.89 -8.25 3.72
N VAL A 64 -11.76 -8.01 3.04
CA VAL A 64 -11.67 -7.74 1.59
C VAL A 64 -10.95 -8.84 0.80
N ALA A 65 -10.35 -9.82 1.47
CA ALA A 65 -9.74 -10.98 0.83
C ALA A 65 -10.84 -12.01 0.48
N ALA A 66 -11.13 -12.18 -0.81
CA ALA A 66 -12.04 -13.21 -1.33
C ALA A 66 -11.34 -14.57 -1.46
#